data_AF-A0A7C8BU12-F1
#
_entry.id   AF-A0A7C8BU12-F1
#
_cell.length_a   1.000
_cell.length_b   1.000
_cell.length_c   1.000
_cell.angle_alpha   90.00
_cell.angle_beta   90.00
_cell.angle_gamma   90.00
#
_symmetry.space_group_name_H-M   'P 1'
#
loop_
_entity.id
_entity.type
_entity.pdbx_description
1 polymer ?
#
loop_
_entity_poly.entity_id
_entity_poly.type
_entity_poly.pdbx_seq_one_letter_code
_entity_poly.pdbx_strand_id
1 'polypeptide(L)'
;MAKPGARKSRSIRVAGMVLALMLSGTLLSGCLESSEDVSKAEAKASQKAERAQQKAEEKARKEQEKAEKKAEKERKKAEEQQRKEAEVAEAAAEAERVRQEQEAESARVAEEQRQADERAKAEQAAQPRGFADTGSSSGGGDVSYANCTEVKRAGKAPLHQGQPGYSYKLDRDRDGIACEK
;
A
#
# COMPACT_ATOMS: atom_id res chain seq x y z
N MET A 1 1.52 36.55 9.87
CA MET A 1 0.88 37.82 10.25
C MET A 1 -0.62 37.75 9.98
N ALA A 2 -1.45 37.55 11.01
CA ALA A 2 -2.91 37.62 10.93
C ALA A 2 -3.41 38.42 12.15
N LYS A 3 -4.25 39.43 11.90
CA LYS A 3 -4.76 40.41 12.87
C LYS A 3 -5.75 39.78 13.87
N PRO A 4 -5.75 40.16 15.16
CA PRO A 4 -6.79 39.77 16.10
C PRO A 4 -8.02 40.67 15.95
N GLY A 5 -9.17 40.07 15.64
CA GLY A 5 -10.47 40.74 15.59
C GLY A 5 -11.05 40.99 16.98
N ALA A 6 -11.40 42.25 17.23
CA ALA A 6 -11.86 42.80 18.49
C ALA A 6 -13.17 42.18 19.02
N ARG A 7 -13.18 41.80 20.31
CA ARG A 7 -14.39 41.50 21.08
C ARG A 7 -15.02 42.83 21.54
N LYS A 8 -16.17 43.19 20.98
CA LYS A 8 -16.95 44.37 21.39
C LYS A 8 -17.64 44.09 22.72
N SER A 9 -17.29 44.90 23.72
CA SER A 9 -17.94 45.04 25.02
C SER A 9 -19.42 45.45 24.87
N ARG A 10 -20.31 44.77 25.61
CA ARG A 10 -21.66 45.26 25.90
C ARG A 10 -21.95 45.06 27.39
N SER A 11 -21.27 45.87 28.20
CA SER A 11 -21.73 46.21 29.54
C SER A 11 -22.48 47.55 29.47
N ILE A 12 -23.38 47.77 30.43
CA ILE A 12 -24.06 49.05 30.75
C ILE A 12 -25.38 49.28 29.99
N ARG A 13 -26.49 48.69 30.49
CA ARG A 13 -27.84 49.32 30.56
C ARG A 13 -28.77 48.59 31.56
N VAL A 14 -28.37 48.41 32.82
CA VAL A 14 -29.32 47.96 33.87
C VAL A 14 -28.91 48.58 35.21
N ALA A 15 -29.09 49.89 35.38
CA ALA A 15 -28.81 50.56 36.67
C ALA A 15 -29.69 51.79 36.96
N GLY A 16 -30.79 52.02 36.23
CA GLY A 16 -31.53 53.29 36.31
C GLY A 16 -33.02 53.22 36.67
N MET A 17 -33.60 52.05 36.96
CA MET A 17 -35.06 51.91 37.02
C MET A 17 -35.54 51.11 38.24
N VAL A 18 -35.00 51.41 39.43
CA VAL A 18 -35.48 50.83 40.70
C VAL A 18 -35.75 51.89 41.78
N LEU A 19 -35.37 53.16 41.58
CA LEU A 19 -35.44 54.19 42.63
C LEU A 19 -36.72 55.07 42.60
N ALA A 20 -37.85 54.59 42.06
CA ALA A 20 -39.07 55.41 41.94
C ALA A 20 -40.36 54.76 42.47
N LEU A 21 -40.29 53.62 43.18
CA LEU A 21 -41.47 52.90 43.70
C LEU A 21 -41.55 52.84 45.23
N MET A 22 -40.82 53.69 45.96
CA MET A 22 -40.70 53.64 47.43
C MET A 22 -41.42 54.77 48.19
N LEU A 23 -42.36 55.52 47.60
CA LEU A 23 -42.97 56.68 48.28
C LEU A 23 -44.48 56.91 48.11
N SER A 24 -45.25 55.94 47.61
CA SER A 24 -46.72 56.09 47.54
C SER A 24 -47.41 54.78 47.90
N GLY A 25 -47.74 54.59 49.18
CA GLY A 25 -48.48 53.40 49.58
C GLY A 25 -48.77 53.19 51.06
N THR A 26 -48.62 54.16 51.94
CA THR A 26 -49.24 54.13 53.28
C THR A 26 -50.62 54.77 53.17
N LEU A 27 -51.67 53.94 53.02
CA LEU A 27 -53.05 54.17 53.47
C LEU A 27 -53.93 52.99 53.04
N LEU A 28 -53.90 51.91 53.83
CA LEU A 28 -55.07 51.03 53.99
C LEU A 28 -54.99 50.35 55.37
N SER A 29 -55.40 51.12 56.38
CA SER A 29 -55.85 50.60 57.67
C SER A 29 -57.33 50.23 57.50
N GLY A 30 -57.68 48.95 57.66
CA GLY A 30 -59.07 48.49 57.71
C GLY A 30 -59.31 47.15 57.02
N CYS A 31 -59.08 46.06 57.75
CA CYS A 31 -59.88 44.81 57.77
C CYS A 31 -59.16 43.80 58.68
N LEU A 32 -59.37 43.94 59.99
CA LEU A 32 -59.01 42.96 61.00
C LEU A 32 -60.27 42.16 61.36
N GLU A 33 -60.86 41.45 60.39
CA GLU A 33 -61.89 40.42 60.60
C GLU A 33 -62.01 39.62 59.28
N SER A 34 -61.71 38.31 59.31
CA SER A 34 -61.62 37.35 58.19
C SER A 34 -60.23 37.08 57.56
N SER A 35 -59.17 37.10 58.37
CA SER A 35 -57.80 36.71 57.96
C SER A 35 -57.64 35.22 57.57
N GLU A 36 -58.54 34.35 58.00
CA GLU A 36 -58.48 32.91 57.71
C GLU A 36 -59.00 32.55 56.31
N ASP A 37 -60.00 33.26 55.78
CA ASP A 37 -60.56 33.01 54.44
C ASP A 37 -59.67 33.54 53.32
N VAL A 38 -59.01 34.69 53.51
CA VAL A 38 -57.99 35.23 52.58
C VAL A 38 -56.77 34.31 52.54
N SER A 39 -56.28 33.86 53.71
CA SER A 39 -55.15 32.92 53.79
C SER A 39 -55.46 31.59 53.08
N LYS A 40 -56.69 31.09 53.17
CA LYS A 40 -57.12 29.85 52.51
C LYS A 40 -57.33 30.03 51.00
N ALA A 41 -57.74 31.22 50.55
CA ALA A 41 -57.85 31.56 49.15
C ALA A 41 -56.46 31.72 48.49
N GLU A 42 -55.52 32.39 49.16
CA GLU A 42 -54.13 32.54 48.71
C GLU A 42 -53.40 31.19 48.68
N ALA A 43 -53.59 30.33 49.69
CA ALA A 43 -53.03 28.98 49.71
C ALA A 43 -53.57 28.07 48.59
N LYS A 44 -54.85 28.22 48.20
CA LYS A 44 -55.41 27.50 47.04
C LYS A 44 -54.89 28.07 45.72
N ALA A 45 -54.70 29.39 45.63
CA ALA A 45 -54.14 30.03 44.45
C ALA A 45 -52.67 29.66 44.23
N SER A 46 -51.85 29.64 45.30
CA SER A 46 -50.45 29.21 45.26
C SER A 46 -50.33 27.72 44.92
N GLN A 47 -51.13 26.85 45.54
CA GLN A 47 -51.14 25.42 45.22
C GLN A 47 -51.55 25.14 43.75
N LYS A 48 -52.48 25.92 43.19
CA LYS A 48 -52.85 25.82 41.77
C LYS A 48 -51.74 26.33 40.85
N ALA A 49 -51.04 27.39 41.22
CA ALA A 49 -49.90 27.92 40.50
C ALA A 49 -48.71 26.94 40.50
N GLU A 50 -48.36 26.36 41.66
CA GLU A 50 -47.31 25.35 41.79
C GLU A 50 -47.63 24.09 40.97
N ARG A 51 -48.87 23.59 41.01
CA ARG A 51 -49.29 22.45 40.16
C ARG A 51 -49.21 22.77 38.66
N ALA A 52 -49.46 24.02 38.27
CA ALA A 52 -49.31 24.45 36.88
C ALA A 52 -47.84 24.52 36.46
N GLN A 53 -46.97 25.04 37.35
CA GLN A 53 -45.52 25.06 37.16
C GLN A 53 -44.94 23.65 37.09
N GLN A 54 -45.27 22.76 38.03
CA GLN A 54 -44.83 21.36 38.03
C GLN A 54 -45.21 20.62 36.74
N LYS A 55 -46.45 20.83 36.23
CA LYS A 55 -46.89 20.25 34.95
C LYS A 55 -46.13 20.82 33.76
N ALA A 56 -45.82 22.12 33.77
CA ALA A 56 -45.04 22.77 32.72
C ALA A 56 -43.59 22.26 32.71
N GLU A 57 -42.97 22.12 33.87
CA GLU A 57 -41.61 21.58 34.04
C GLU A 57 -41.55 20.09 33.67
N GLU A 58 -42.54 19.28 34.06
CA GLU A 58 -42.62 17.87 33.66
C GLU A 58 -42.74 17.73 32.13
N LYS A 59 -43.56 18.59 31.49
CA LYS A 59 -43.68 18.62 30.03
C LYS A 59 -42.36 19.02 29.38
N ALA A 60 -41.71 20.08 29.88
CA ALA A 60 -40.41 20.52 29.38
C ALA A 60 -39.33 19.44 29.55
N ARG A 61 -39.30 18.76 30.70
CA ARG A 61 -38.38 17.63 30.97
C ARG A 61 -38.63 16.46 30.01
N LYS A 62 -39.88 16.09 29.74
CA LYS A 62 -40.22 15.04 28.77
C LYS A 62 -39.84 15.40 27.34
N GLU A 63 -39.98 16.67 26.96
CA GLU A 63 -39.55 17.16 25.64
C GLU A 63 -38.03 17.19 25.51
N GLN A 64 -37.32 17.65 26.55
CA GLN A 64 -35.86 17.60 26.63
C GLN A 64 -35.33 16.16 26.57
N GLU A 65 -35.88 15.24 27.36
CA GLU A 65 -35.49 13.81 27.34
C GLU A 65 -35.68 13.17 25.95
N LYS A 66 -36.78 13.51 25.26
CA LYS A 66 -37.01 13.05 23.88
C LYS A 66 -36.01 13.66 22.90
N ALA A 67 -35.67 14.93 23.06
CA ALA A 67 -34.68 15.60 22.22
C ALA A 67 -33.27 15.02 22.44
N GLU A 68 -32.89 14.76 23.69
CA GLU A 68 -31.62 14.12 24.05
C GLU A 68 -31.52 12.69 23.52
N LYS A 69 -32.56 11.86 23.72
CA LYS A 69 -32.60 10.50 23.16
C LYS A 69 -32.50 10.50 21.63
N LYS A 70 -33.13 11.47 20.97
CA LYS A 70 -33.02 11.65 19.52
C LYS A 70 -31.58 12.05 19.13
N ALA A 71 -30.99 13.02 19.83
CA ALA A 71 -29.62 13.48 19.57
C ALA A 71 -28.59 12.37 19.81
N GLU A 72 -28.75 11.57 20.87
CA GLU A 72 -27.91 10.42 21.17
C GLU A 72 -28.00 9.36 20.07
N LYS A 73 -29.22 9.04 19.61
CA LYS A 73 -29.42 8.08 18.53
C LYS A 73 -28.75 8.53 17.23
N GLU A 74 -28.86 9.82 16.89
CA GLU A 74 -28.22 10.35 15.68
C GLU A 74 -26.69 10.43 15.84
N ARG A 75 -26.16 10.77 17.03
CA ARG A 75 -24.72 10.67 17.32
C ARG A 75 -24.20 9.25 17.18
N LYS A 76 -24.89 8.26 17.76
CA LYS A 76 -24.50 6.85 17.66
C LYS A 76 -24.49 6.36 16.21
N LYS A 77 -25.49 6.75 15.41
CA LYS A 77 -25.51 6.45 13.97
C LYS A 77 -24.36 7.12 13.23
N ALA A 78 -24.08 8.39 13.51
CA ALA A 78 -22.98 9.11 12.89
C ALA A 78 -21.61 8.50 13.25
N GLU A 79 -21.43 8.10 14.50
CA GLU A 79 -20.22 7.41 14.98
C GLU A 79 -20.06 6.03 14.33
N GLU A 80 -21.15 5.25 14.22
CA GLU A 80 -21.13 3.97 13.51
C GLU A 80 -20.80 4.15 12.03
N GLN A 81 -21.37 5.17 11.38
CA GLN A 81 -21.07 5.49 9.99
C GLN A 81 -19.61 5.92 9.82
N GLN A 82 -19.09 6.80 10.68
CA GLN A 82 -17.68 7.19 10.67
C GLN A 82 -16.75 6.02 10.91
N ARG A 83 -17.09 5.09 11.80
CA ARG A 83 -16.32 3.86 12.01
C ARG A 83 -16.27 2.98 10.77
N LYS A 84 -17.41 2.81 10.08
CA LYS A 84 -17.47 2.05 8.82
C LYS A 84 -16.68 2.74 7.70
N GLU A 85 -16.79 4.06 7.59
CA GLU A 85 -16.02 4.84 6.62
C GLU A 85 -14.52 4.77 6.90
N ALA A 86 -14.11 4.82 8.18
CA ALA A 86 -12.72 4.65 8.58
C ALA A 86 -12.19 3.24 8.28
N GLU A 87 -12.97 2.19 8.57
CA GLU A 87 -12.62 0.79 8.24
C GLU A 87 -12.42 0.61 6.73
N VAL A 88 -13.29 1.18 5.90
CA VAL A 88 -13.15 1.14 4.43
C VAL A 88 -11.92 1.94 3.97
N ALA A 89 -11.65 3.11 4.57
CA ALA A 89 -10.49 3.91 4.23
C ALA A 89 -9.17 3.21 4.61
N GLU A 90 -9.13 2.54 5.76
CA GLU A 90 -7.98 1.75 6.21
C GLU A 90 -7.75 0.54 5.30
N ALA A 91 -8.80 -0.21 4.95
CA ALA A 91 -8.71 -1.32 4.02
C ALA A 91 -8.26 -0.88 2.61
N ALA A 92 -8.72 0.29 2.15
CA ALA A 92 -8.27 0.86 0.87
C ALA A 92 -6.79 1.27 0.90
N ALA A 93 -6.33 1.89 2.00
CA ALA A 93 -4.93 2.26 2.18
C ALA A 93 -4.02 1.02 2.27
N GLU A 94 -4.45 -0.03 2.95
CA GLU A 94 -3.73 -1.31 2.99
C GLU A 94 -3.65 -1.96 1.60
N ALA A 95 -4.76 -2.02 0.87
CA ALA A 95 -4.79 -2.56 -0.49
C ALA A 95 -3.85 -1.80 -1.44
N GLU A 96 -3.77 -0.47 -1.31
CA GLU A 96 -2.83 0.34 -2.08
C GLU A 96 -1.37 0.03 -1.71
N ARG A 97 -1.05 -0.08 -0.42
CA ARG A 97 0.30 -0.46 0.04
C ARG A 97 0.72 -1.82 -0.47
N VAL A 98 -0.16 -2.82 -0.40
CA VAL A 98 0.10 -4.16 -0.95
C VAL A 98 0.34 -4.12 -2.45
N ARG A 99 -0.46 -3.34 -3.20
CA ARG A 99 -0.27 -3.17 -4.64
C ARG A 99 1.09 -2.53 -4.97
N GLN A 100 1.49 -1.50 -4.23
CA GLN A 100 2.78 -0.85 -4.40
C GLN A 100 3.95 -1.80 -4.09
N GLU A 101 3.81 -2.63 -3.05
CA GLU A 101 4.81 -3.63 -2.70
C GLU A 101 4.93 -4.71 -3.78
N GLN A 102 3.81 -5.22 -4.29
CA GLN A 102 3.79 -6.18 -5.41
C GLN A 102 4.40 -5.58 -6.68
N GLU A 103 4.11 -4.31 -6.99
CA GLU A 103 4.71 -3.63 -8.13
C GLU A 103 6.22 -3.46 -7.94
N ALA A 104 6.66 -3.03 -6.76
CA ALA A 104 8.08 -2.92 -6.43
C ALA A 104 8.81 -4.27 -6.48
N GLU A 105 8.19 -5.34 -5.97
CA GLU A 105 8.72 -6.70 -6.08
C GLU A 105 8.82 -7.15 -7.53
N SER A 106 7.76 -6.94 -8.33
CA SER A 106 7.77 -7.27 -9.75
C SER A 106 8.85 -6.51 -10.52
N ALA A 107 9.09 -5.24 -10.17
CA ALA A 107 10.16 -4.43 -10.74
C ALA A 107 11.55 -4.97 -10.35
N ARG A 108 11.73 -5.38 -9.08
CA ARG A 108 12.99 -6.00 -8.61
C ARG A 108 13.27 -7.32 -9.30
N VAL A 109 12.26 -8.19 -9.43
CA VAL A 109 12.39 -9.46 -10.15
C VAL A 109 12.70 -9.22 -11.63
N ALA A 110 12.05 -8.25 -12.27
CA ALA A 110 12.34 -7.89 -13.65
C ALA A 110 13.78 -7.35 -13.82
N GLU A 111 14.27 -6.53 -12.88
CA GLU A 111 15.66 -6.07 -12.90
C GLU A 111 16.65 -7.22 -12.72
N GLU A 112 16.40 -8.12 -11.76
CA GLU A 112 17.25 -9.29 -11.53
C GLU A 112 17.31 -10.20 -12.76
N GLN A 113 16.17 -10.43 -13.43
CA GLN A 113 16.11 -11.16 -14.69
C GLN A 113 16.93 -10.46 -15.78
N ARG A 114 16.81 -9.14 -15.94
CA ARG A 114 17.63 -8.38 -16.90
C ARG A 114 19.13 -8.52 -16.61
N GLN A 115 19.52 -8.45 -15.34
CA GLN A 115 20.92 -8.62 -14.95
C GLN A 115 21.41 -10.06 -15.21
N ALA A 116 20.58 -11.07 -14.96
CA ALA A 116 20.89 -12.47 -15.26
C ALA A 116 21.06 -12.70 -16.76
N ASP A 117 20.16 -12.16 -17.59
CA ASP A 117 20.25 -12.22 -19.05
C ASP A 117 21.52 -11.53 -19.58
N GLU A 118 21.86 -10.36 -19.04
CA GLU A 118 23.09 -9.64 -19.39
C GLU A 118 24.34 -10.44 -19.00
N ARG A 119 24.36 -11.06 -17.81
CA ARG A 119 25.44 -11.96 -17.38
C ARG A 119 25.56 -13.19 -18.28
N ALA A 120 24.45 -13.84 -18.60
CA ALA A 120 24.43 -15.00 -19.48
C ALA A 120 24.95 -14.65 -20.88
N LYS A 121 24.58 -13.48 -21.40
CA LYS A 121 25.08 -12.97 -22.68
C LYS A 121 26.58 -12.63 -22.63
N ALA A 122 27.06 -12.05 -21.53
CA ALA A 122 28.47 -11.78 -21.31
C ALA A 122 29.28 -13.09 -21.21
N GLU A 123 28.76 -14.11 -20.53
CA GLU A 123 29.38 -15.43 -20.42
C GLU A 123 29.46 -16.14 -21.77
N GLN A 124 28.39 -16.10 -22.58
CA GLN A 124 28.41 -16.61 -23.95
C GLN A 124 29.42 -15.89 -24.85
N ALA A 125 29.62 -14.59 -24.66
CA ALA A 125 30.62 -13.82 -25.41
C ALA A 125 32.06 -14.09 -24.94
N ALA A 126 32.25 -14.52 -23.68
CA ALA A 126 33.55 -14.84 -23.09
C ALA A 126 33.97 -16.30 -23.29
N GLN A 127 33.06 -17.20 -23.67
CA GLN A 127 33.43 -18.55 -24.10
C GLN A 127 34.39 -18.43 -25.30
N PRO A 128 35.56 -19.10 -25.27
CA PRO A 128 36.44 -19.12 -26.43
C PRO A 128 35.61 -19.63 -27.60
N ARG A 129 35.60 -18.91 -28.72
CA ARG A 129 35.07 -19.43 -29.98
C ARG A 129 35.88 -20.67 -30.31
N GLY A 130 35.41 -21.81 -29.80
CA GLY A 130 35.98 -23.11 -30.05
C GLY A 130 36.12 -23.22 -31.56
N PHE A 131 37.37 -23.40 -31.97
CA PHE A 131 37.80 -23.77 -33.30
C PHE A 131 36.64 -24.38 -34.09
N ALA A 132 36.02 -23.56 -34.94
CA ALA A 132 35.44 -24.10 -36.15
C ALA A 132 36.60 -24.79 -36.83
N ASP A 133 36.59 -26.11 -36.71
CA ASP A 133 37.15 -27.06 -37.63
C ASP A 133 36.81 -26.60 -39.05
N THR A 134 37.60 -25.68 -39.58
CA THR A 134 37.81 -25.57 -41.01
C THR A 134 38.96 -26.49 -41.31
N GLY A 135 38.65 -27.78 -41.45
CA GLY A 135 39.32 -28.57 -42.45
C GLY A 135 39.23 -27.82 -43.77
N SER A 136 40.34 -27.23 -44.21
CA SER A 136 40.69 -27.17 -45.63
C SER A 136 42.16 -26.75 -45.83
N SER A 137 42.91 -27.73 -46.34
CA SER A 137 43.93 -27.61 -47.39
C SER A 137 45.20 -26.80 -47.10
N SER A 138 46.17 -27.46 -46.46
CA SER A 138 47.56 -27.42 -46.90
C SER A 138 48.03 -28.82 -47.30
N GLY A 139 47.78 -29.17 -48.57
CA GLY A 139 48.77 -29.83 -49.43
C GLY A 139 49.24 -31.27 -49.17
N GLY A 140 48.60 -32.04 -48.30
CA GLY A 140 48.90 -33.47 -48.12
C GLY A 140 47.74 -34.35 -48.56
N GLY A 141 47.50 -34.46 -49.87
CA GLY A 141 46.57 -35.48 -50.36
C GLY A 141 47.05 -36.85 -49.85
N ASP A 142 46.16 -37.62 -49.22
CA ASP A 142 46.42 -38.99 -48.77
C ASP A 142 46.78 -39.84 -49.98
N VAL A 143 48.05 -39.82 -50.38
CA VAL A 143 48.60 -40.76 -51.34
C VAL A 143 48.37 -42.12 -50.69
N SER A 144 47.60 -43.00 -51.32
CA SER A 144 47.34 -44.34 -50.81
C SER A 144 47.69 -45.34 -51.89
N TYR A 145 48.50 -46.33 -51.54
CA TYR A 145 48.89 -47.39 -52.45
C TYR A 145 48.14 -48.67 -52.07
N ALA A 146 47.57 -49.35 -53.07
CA ALA A 146 46.85 -50.60 -52.85
C ALA A 146 47.79 -51.75 -52.47
N ASN A 147 49.04 -51.73 -52.96
CA ASN A 147 50.04 -52.77 -52.73
C ASN A 147 51.46 -52.24 -53.02
N CYS A 148 52.48 -53.01 -52.62
CA CYS A 148 53.88 -52.67 -52.84
C CYS A 148 54.32 -52.59 -54.31
N THR A 149 53.60 -53.24 -55.24
CA THR A 149 53.90 -53.13 -56.68
C THR A 149 53.60 -51.73 -57.21
N GLU A 150 52.51 -51.11 -56.76
CA GLU A 150 52.18 -49.72 -57.07
C GLU A 150 53.27 -48.77 -56.56
N VAL A 151 53.73 -48.98 -55.32
CA VAL A 151 54.79 -48.18 -54.69
C VAL A 151 56.11 -48.27 -55.47
N LYS A 152 56.49 -49.50 -55.88
CA LYS A 152 57.70 -49.75 -56.68
C LYS A 152 57.58 -49.15 -58.08
N ARG A 153 56.43 -49.27 -58.73
CA ARG A 153 56.18 -48.67 -60.06
C ARG A 153 56.23 -47.14 -60.00
N ALA A 154 55.78 -46.54 -58.90
CA ALA A 154 55.92 -45.11 -58.63
C ALA A 154 57.36 -44.69 -58.27
N GLY A 155 58.29 -45.63 -58.11
CA GLY A 155 59.68 -45.36 -57.72
C GLY A 155 59.80 -44.77 -56.30
N LYS A 156 58.83 -45.06 -55.42
CA LYS A 156 58.78 -44.56 -54.03
C LYS A 156 59.12 -45.61 -52.98
N ALA A 157 59.47 -46.83 -53.40
CA ALA A 157 59.95 -47.86 -52.49
C ALA A 157 61.44 -47.66 -52.19
N PRO A 158 61.90 -47.88 -50.93
CA PRO A 158 61.10 -48.20 -49.74
C PRO A 158 60.34 -46.98 -49.17
N LEU A 159 59.15 -47.22 -48.60
CA LEU A 159 58.36 -46.18 -47.92
C LEU A 159 58.60 -46.23 -46.42
N HIS A 160 58.92 -45.09 -45.82
CA HIS A 160 59.16 -44.99 -44.37
C HIS A 160 57.95 -44.47 -43.61
N GLN A 161 57.84 -44.84 -42.33
CA GLN A 161 56.80 -44.32 -41.43
C GLN A 161 56.78 -42.78 -41.44
N GLY A 162 55.59 -42.21 -41.65
CA GLY A 162 55.39 -40.76 -41.77
C GLY A 162 55.52 -40.21 -43.19
N GLN A 163 55.96 -41.00 -44.17
CA GLN A 163 55.90 -40.60 -45.57
C GLN A 163 54.47 -40.73 -46.12
N PRO A 164 54.04 -39.84 -47.04
CA PRO A 164 52.76 -39.97 -47.73
C PRO A 164 52.61 -41.32 -48.43
N GLY A 165 51.56 -42.06 -48.08
CA GLY A 165 51.29 -43.41 -48.60
C GLY A 165 51.92 -44.56 -47.84
N TYR A 166 52.64 -44.30 -46.76
CA TYR A 166 52.94 -45.34 -45.79
C TYR A 166 51.64 -45.83 -45.12
N SER A 167 51.49 -47.15 -44.98
CA SER A 167 50.43 -47.73 -44.13
C SER A 167 50.88 -49.07 -43.55
N TYR A 168 50.35 -49.43 -42.38
CA TYR A 168 50.55 -50.74 -41.75
C TYR A 168 50.01 -51.92 -42.57
N LYS A 169 49.30 -51.66 -43.67
CA LYS A 169 48.88 -52.70 -44.62
C LYS A 169 49.99 -53.04 -45.62
N LEU A 170 50.90 -52.10 -45.87
CA LEU A 170 52.04 -52.26 -46.78
C LEU A 170 53.31 -52.71 -46.04
N ASP A 171 53.45 -52.32 -44.77
CA ASP A 171 54.48 -52.81 -43.85
C ASP A 171 53.98 -54.08 -43.13
N ARG A 172 54.47 -55.25 -43.57
CA ARG A 172 53.97 -56.56 -43.11
C ARG A 172 54.53 -56.95 -41.75
N ASP A 173 55.78 -56.58 -41.47
CA ASP A 173 56.54 -56.87 -40.26
C ASP A 173 56.48 -55.73 -39.23
N ARG A 174 55.99 -54.55 -39.62
CA ARG A 174 55.78 -53.39 -38.75
C ARG A 174 57.08 -52.82 -38.19
N ASP A 175 58.13 -52.85 -38.97
CA ASP A 175 59.43 -52.29 -38.60
C ASP A 175 59.56 -50.79 -38.95
N GLY A 176 58.55 -50.22 -39.61
CA GLY A 176 58.53 -48.83 -40.04
C GLY A 176 59.01 -48.61 -41.48
N ILE A 177 59.28 -49.68 -42.24
CA ILE A 177 59.75 -49.65 -43.62
C ILE A 177 58.85 -50.54 -44.50
N ALA A 178 57.91 -49.92 -45.22
CA ALA A 178 57.06 -50.63 -46.17
C ALA A 178 57.78 -50.91 -47.50
N CYS A 179 57.53 -52.10 -48.06
CA CYS A 179 57.91 -52.49 -49.43
C CYS A 179 59.42 -52.55 -49.70
N GLU A 180 60.22 -52.92 -48.69
CA GLU A 180 61.68 -53.12 -48.77
C GLU A 180 62.13 -54.29 -49.68
N LYS A 181 61.27 -55.28 -49.90
CA LYS A 181 61.58 -56.52 -50.67
C LYS A 181 60.74 -56.59 -51.95
#